data_AF-A0A7L3UUS0-F1
#
_entry.id   AF-A0A7L3UUS0-F1
#
_cell.length_a   1.000
_cell.length_b   1.000
_cell.length_c   1.000
_cell.angle_alpha   90.00
_cell.angle_beta   90.00
_cell.angle_gamma   90.00
#
_symmetry.space_group_name_H-M   'P 1'
#
loop_
_entity.id
_entity.type
_entity.pdbx_description
1 polymer ?
#
loop_
_entity_poly.entity_id
_entity_poly.type
_entity_poly.pdbx_seq_one_letter_code
_entity_poly.pdbx_strand_id
1 'polypeptide(L)' 'PTPEGRRERSRDAARCRRSREAEVFGQLALALPFARGVSAHLDKASIMRLTISYLRVQRLLAAGQGPPGTAPNPEFI' A
#
# COMPACT_ATOMS: atom_id res chain seq x y z
N PRO A 1 3.92 32.70 -24.95
CA PRO A 1 4.66 31.42 -24.84
C PRO A 1 4.63 30.69 -26.19
N THR A 2 5.78 30.24 -26.70
CA THR A 2 5.84 29.54 -28.00
C THR A 2 5.19 28.15 -27.90
N PRO A 3 4.72 27.57 -29.01
CA PRO A 3 4.18 26.20 -29.04
C PRO A 3 5.16 25.17 -28.46
N GLU A 4 6.44 25.35 -28.73
CA GLU A 4 7.53 24.52 -28.18
C GLU A 4 7.65 24.67 -26.66
N GLY A 5 7.64 25.91 -26.15
CA GLY A 5 7.64 26.16 -24.70
C GLY A 5 6.43 25.58 -23.97
N ARG A 6 5.26 25.45 -24.62
CA ARG A 6 4.10 24.74 -24.05
C ARG A 6 4.28 23.22 -24.04
N ARG A 7 4.84 22.65 -25.12
CA ARG A 7 5.13 21.21 -25.21
C ARG A 7 6.18 20.78 -24.18
N GLU A 8 7.23 21.58 -24.00
CA GLU A 8 8.27 21.35 -22.99
C GLU A 8 7.69 21.32 -21.57
N ARG A 9 6.90 22.33 -21.19
CA ARG A 9 6.21 22.38 -19.89
C ARG A 9 5.29 21.18 -19.66
N SER A 10 4.55 20.74 -20.69
CA SER A 10 3.70 19.55 -20.59
C SER A 10 4.53 18.28 -20.36
N ARG A 11 5.68 18.17 -21.04
CA ARG A 11 6.60 17.03 -20.88
C ARG A 11 7.17 17.00 -19.46
N ASP A 12 7.60 18.14 -18.95
CA ASP A 12 8.14 18.25 -17.59
C ASP A 12 7.07 17.95 -16.54
N ALA A 13 5.84 18.43 -16.74
CA ALA A 13 4.71 18.08 -15.89
C ALA A 13 4.42 16.57 -15.89
N ALA A 14 4.47 15.92 -17.06
CA ALA A 14 4.30 14.47 -17.16
C ALA A 14 5.44 13.70 -16.48
N ARG A 15 6.68 14.17 -16.61
CA ARG A 15 7.85 13.60 -15.91
C ARG A 15 7.68 13.73 -14.40
N CYS A 16 7.35 14.92 -13.91
CA CYS A 16 7.14 15.16 -12.48
C CYS A 16 6.06 14.23 -11.89
N ARG A 17 4.93 14.05 -12.60
CA ARG A 17 3.89 13.10 -12.19
C ARG A 17 4.42 11.66 -12.10
N ARG A 18 5.16 11.20 -13.11
CA ARG A 18 5.74 9.85 -13.12
C ARG A 18 6.77 9.64 -12.01
N SER A 19 7.63 10.63 -11.75
CA SER A 19 8.62 10.59 -10.67
C SER A 19 7.94 10.50 -9.31
N ARG A 20 6.92 11.33 -9.06
CA ARG A 20 6.15 11.29 -7.80
C ARG A 20 5.44 9.96 -7.62
N GLU A 21 4.82 9.43 -8.68
CA GLU A 21 4.18 8.12 -8.64
C GLU A 21 5.19 7.02 -8.29
N ALA A 22 6.37 7.01 -8.91
CA ALA A 22 7.42 6.03 -8.62
C ALA A 22 7.91 6.12 -7.15
N GLU A 23 8.07 7.34 -6.62
CA GLU A 23 8.43 7.57 -5.22
C GLU A 23 7.38 6.98 -4.27
N VAL A 24 6.09 7.26 -4.51
CA VAL A 24 4.99 6.75 -3.69
C VAL A 24 4.93 5.22 -3.73
N PHE A 25 5.10 4.59 -4.90
CA PHE A 25 5.17 3.13 -4.99
C PHE A 25 6.37 2.55 -4.24
N GLY A 26 7.53 3.19 -4.32
CA GLY A 26 8.72 2.78 -3.57
C GLY A 26 8.50 2.83 -2.05
N GLN A 27 7.92 3.92 -1.55
CA GLN A 27 7.57 4.07 -0.13
C GLN A 27 6.55 3.01 0.30
N LEU A 28 5.52 2.76 -0.51
CA LEU A 28 4.52 1.73 -0.24
C LEU A 28 5.13 0.32 -0.16
N ALA A 29 6.04 -0.01 -1.08
CA ALA A 29 6.74 -1.30 -1.08
C ALA A 29 7.61 -1.49 0.17
N LEU A 30 8.23 -0.42 0.68
CA LEU A 30 9.03 -0.44 1.91
C LEU A 30 8.18 -0.49 3.18
N ALA A 31 6.93 -0.02 3.14
CA ALA A 31 6.00 -0.05 4.26
C ALA A 31 5.33 -1.43 4.46
N LEU A 32 5.37 -2.29 3.44
CA LEU A 32 4.87 -3.67 3.53
C LEU A 32 5.79 -4.53 4.42
N PRO A 33 5.27 -5.56 5.10
CA PRO A 33 6.04 -6.41 6.02
C PRO A 33 6.92 -7.43 5.26
N PHE A 34 7.75 -6.95 4.33
CA PHE A 34 8.68 -7.75 3.54
C PHE A 34 10.11 -7.28 3.76
N ALA A 35 11.08 -8.17 3.56
CA ALA A 35 12.49 -7.79 3.57
C ALA A 35 12.77 -6.78 2.44
N ARG A 36 13.62 -5.78 2.70
CA ARG A 36 13.96 -4.72 1.72
C ARG A 36 14.42 -5.27 0.37
N GLY A 37 15.14 -6.40 0.37
CA GLY A 37 15.59 -7.07 -0.85
C GLY A 37 14.43 -7.58 -1.72
N VAL A 38 13.33 -8.01 -1.12
CA VAL A 38 12.13 -8.42 -1.86
C VAL A 38 11.40 -7.20 -2.39
N SER A 39 11.19 -6.18 -1.55
CA SER A 39 10.49 -4.95 -1.94
C SER A 39 11.13 -4.22 -3.12
N ALA A 40 12.47 -4.27 -3.24
CA ALA A 40 13.20 -3.64 -4.35
C ALA A 40 12.91 -4.24 -5.73
N HIS A 41 12.44 -5.49 -5.80
CA HIS A 41 12.15 -6.21 -7.04
C HIS A 41 10.65 -6.26 -7.38
N LEU A 42 9.79 -5.65 -6.56
CA LEU A 42 8.36 -5.66 -6.80
C LEU A 42 7.99 -4.68 -7.92
N ASP A 43 7.25 -5.16 -8.90
CA ASP A 43 6.56 -4.30 -9.86
C ASP A 43 5.34 -3.60 -9.23
N LYS A 44 4.85 -2.53 -9.85
CA LYS A 44 3.73 -1.71 -9.33
C LYS A 44 2.45 -2.52 -9.12
N ALA A 45 2.14 -3.47 -10.00
CA ALA A 45 0.92 -4.27 -9.88
C ALA A 45 1.04 -5.27 -8.72
N SER A 46 2.21 -5.87 -8.55
CA SER A 46 2.51 -6.73 -7.42
C SER A 46 2.47 -5.96 -6.09
N ILE A 47 3.00 -4.73 -6.02
CA ILE A 47 2.86 -3.85 -4.84
C ILE A 47 1.38 -3.67 -4.50
N MET A 48 0.54 -3.27 -5.46
CA MET A 48 -0.91 -3.08 -5.23
C MET A 48 -1.59 -4.35 -4.72
N ARG A 49 -1.35 -5.49 -5.39
CA ARG A 49 -1.94 -6.78 -5.00
C ARG A 49 -1.55 -7.18 -3.58
N LEU A 50 -0.27 -7.05 -3.24
CA LEU A 50 0.24 -7.38 -1.91
C LEU A 50 -0.30 -6.43 -0.85
N THR A 51 -0.38 -5.13 -1.11
CA THR A 51 -0.97 -4.15 -0.19
C THR A 51 -2.44 -4.47 0.10
N ILE A 52 -3.24 -4.73 -0.94
CA ILE A 52 -4.66 -5.07 -0.77
C ILE A 52 -4.81 -6.37 0.03
N SER A 53 -4.04 -7.40 -0.31
CA SER A 53 -4.05 -8.68 0.41
C SER A 53 -3.64 -8.52 1.88
N TYR A 54 -2.59 -7.74 2.15
CA TYR A 54 -2.13 -7.46 3.50
C TYR A 54 -3.22 -6.80 4.36
N LEU A 55 -3.85 -5.74 3.84
CA LEU A 55 -4.94 -5.05 4.54
C LEU A 55 -6.15 -5.96 4.79
N ARG A 56 -6.50 -6.84 3.85
CA ARG A 56 -7.58 -7.82 4.03
C ARG A 56 -7.25 -8.82 5.13
N VAL A 57 -6.04 -9.37 5.14
CA VAL A 57 -5.59 -10.31 6.17
C VAL A 57 -5.61 -9.64 7.55
N GLN A 58 -5.08 -8.43 7.68
CA GLN A 58 -5.14 -7.67 8.93
C GLN A 58 -6.56 -7.51 9.48
N ARG A 59 -7.53 -7.19 8.60
CA ARG A 59 -8.94 -7.10 8.98
C ARG A 59 -9.54 -8.43 9.42
N LEU A 60 -9.19 -9.53 8.75
CA LEU A 60 -9.66 -10.87 9.12
C LEU A 60 -9.10 -11.31 10.48
N LEU A 61 -7.82 -11.06 10.73
CA LEU A 61 -7.17 -11.34 12.01
C LEU A 61 -7.80 -10.52 13.13
N ALA A 62 -8.06 -9.24 12.90
CA ALA A 62 -8.75 -8.38 13.86
C ALA A 62 -10.21 -8.82 14.13
N ALA A 63 -10.92 -9.34 13.12
CA ALA A 63 -12.28 -9.85 13.29
C ALA A 63 -12.35 -11.23 13.97
N GLY A 64 -11.32 -12.07 13.80
CA GLY A 64 -11.20 -13.37 14.46
C GLY A 64 -10.78 -13.27 15.92
N GLN A 65 -10.22 -12.13 16.35
CA GLN A 65 -10.09 -11.77 17.75
C GLN A 65 -11.43 -11.20 18.24
N GLY A 66 -12.36 -12.09 18.63
CA GLY A 66 -13.50 -11.70 19.46
C GLY A 66 -13.03 -10.91 20.70
N PRO A 67 -13.88 -10.07 21.31
CA PRO A 67 -13.47 -9.21 22.42
C PRO A 67 -12.75 -10.05 23.50
N PRO A 68 -11.59 -9.60 24.01
CA PRO A 68 -10.93 -10.29 25.10
C PRO A 68 -11.81 -10.16 26.36
N GLY A 69 -12.58 -11.20 26.71
CA GLY A 69 -13.17 -11.30 28.05
C GLY A 69 -14.57 -11.88 28.23
N THR A 70 -15.27 -12.40 27.22
CA THR A 70 -16.52 -13.14 27.51
C THR A 70 -16.20 -14.61 27.77
N ALA A 71 -15.60 -14.90 28.92
CA ALA A 71 -15.69 -16.24 29.49
C ALA A 71 -17.19 -16.56 29.66
N PRO A 72 -17.68 -17.75 29.28
CA PRO A 72 -19.02 -18.16 29.64
C PRO A 72 -19.09 -18.22 31.16
N ASN A 73 -19.87 -17.32 31.75
CA ASN A 73 -20.19 -17.36 33.17
C ASN A 73 -20.86 -18.73 33.41
N PRO A 74 -20.34 -19.62 34.28
CA PRO A 74 -21.06 -20.83 34.60
C PRO A 74 -22.33 -20.41 35.33
N GLU A 75 -23.49 -20.60 34.69
CA GLU A 75 -24.79 -20.54 35.35
C GLU A 75 -24.77 -21.55 36.50
N PHE A 76 -24.65 -21.04 37.73
CA PHE A 76 -25.04 -21.78 38.92
C PHE A 76 -26.55 -21.63 39.09
N ILE A 77 -27.29 -22.68 38.73
CA ILE A 77 -28.58 -23.03 39.31
C ILE A 77 -28.35 -24.16 40.30
#